data_AF-A0A663DQZ7-F1
#
_entry.id   AF-A0A663DQZ7-F1
#
_cell.length_a   1.000
_cell.length_b   1.000
_cell.length_c   1.000
_cell.angle_alpha   90.00
_cell.angle_beta   90.00
_cell.angle_gamma   90.00
#
_symmetry.space_group_name_H-M   'P 1'
#
loop_
_entity.id
_entity.type
_entity.pdbx_description
1 polymer ?
#
loop_
_entity_poly.entity_id
_entity_poly.type
_entity_poly.pdbx_seq_one_letter_code
_entity_poly.pdbx_strand_id
1 'polypeptide(L)'
;MSSGNDRQAQTFTKPALSEKEATELVDRVFGLKVSWIRPLPSYDDQNFHVRVSRSKGAAEGADEYVLKITNSEDSQEPDLIEAQTQAMMFLSAEGFPSATPHLTKDGNIMSLESGDTGPGNKKYMVRLLTYLPGTPVAKIATNTQIFYEIGKLAASLDKALSEKFHHPSVKSLHRGQFIWNLANVPLLDQYIYALGQNKYREVVEQVIEQFKGKVIPKLSSFRACEYFILVVIMLN
;
A
#
# COMPACT_ATOMS: atom_id res chain seq x y z
N MET A 1 -11.51 39.98 17.01
CA MET A 1 -10.24 39.23 17.08
C MET A 1 -10.43 38.05 18.02
N SER A 2 -10.58 36.85 17.48
CA SER A 2 -10.25 35.61 18.20
C SER A 2 -9.91 34.59 17.12
N SER A 3 -8.61 34.39 16.94
CA SER A 3 -8.03 33.45 15.99
C SER A 3 -8.30 32.03 16.47
N GLY A 4 -9.06 31.29 15.68
CA GLY A 4 -9.21 29.85 15.83
C GLY A 4 -7.84 29.17 15.77
N ASN A 5 -7.58 28.32 16.75
CA ASN A 5 -6.47 27.41 16.74
C ASN A 5 -7.06 26.00 16.92
N ASP A 6 -7.88 25.59 15.96
CA ASP A 6 -8.25 24.19 15.78
C ASP A 6 -7.02 23.47 15.23
N ARG A 7 -6.06 23.20 16.11
CA ARG A 7 -5.11 22.12 15.90
C ARG A 7 -5.92 20.83 15.95
N GLN A 8 -6.45 20.39 14.81
CA GLN A 8 -6.95 19.03 14.66
C GLN A 8 -5.86 18.10 15.21
N ALA A 9 -6.19 17.37 16.28
CA ALA A 9 -5.31 16.39 16.86
C ALA A 9 -4.90 15.43 15.73
N GLN A 10 -3.60 15.30 15.47
CA GLN A 10 -3.10 14.28 14.55
C GLN A 10 -3.52 12.92 15.11
N THR A 11 -4.59 12.35 14.58
CA THR A 11 -4.99 10.99 14.87
C THR A 11 -3.97 10.08 14.22
N PHE A 12 -3.04 9.55 15.01
CA PHE A 12 -2.07 8.56 14.54
C PHE A 12 -2.83 7.32 14.05
N THR A 13 -3.00 7.18 12.73
CA THR A 13 -3.70 6.03 12.10
C THR A 13 -2.78 4.82 11.94
N LYS A 14 -1.46 5.06 11.90
CA LYS A 14 -0.44 4.03 11.75
C LYS A 14 -0.40 3.08 12.95
N PRO A 15 -0.37 1.74 12.73
CA PRO A 15 -0.15 0.78 13.80
C PRO A 15 1.28 0.86 14.35
N ALA A 16 1.44 0.52 15.64
CA ALA A 16 2.71 0.56 16.34
C ALA A 16 3.01 -0.73 17.11
N LEU A 17 2.75 -1.88 16.47
CA LEU A 17 3.03 -3.19 17.07
C LEU A 17 4.54 -3.40 17.18
N SER A 18 4.97 -3.99 18.27
CA SER A 18 6.32 -4.55 18.43
C SER A 18 6.49 -5.84 17.64
N GLU A 19 7.74 -6.27 17.43
CA GLU A 19 8.05 -7.58 16.83
C GLU A 19 7.43 -8.75 17.63
N LYS A 20 7.31 -8.60 18.95
CA LYS A 20 6.68 -9.60 19.82
C LYS A 20 5.18 -9.70 19.54
N GLU A 21 4.48 -8.56 19.54
CA GLU A 21 3.04 -8.53 19.24
C GLU A 21 2.75 -9.00 17.82
N ALA A 22 3.58 -8.61 16.85
CA ALA A 22 3.46 -9.10 15.47
C ALA A 22 3.71 -10.61 15.37
N THR A 23 4.63 -11.17 16.16
CA THR A 23 4.85 -12.62 16.24
C THR A 23 3.64 -13.35 16.81
N GLU A 24 3.08 -12.85 17.92
CA GLU A 24 1.87 -13.40 18.55
C GLU A 24 0.66 -13.31 17.61
N LEU A 25 0.55 -12.20 16.86
CA LEU A 25 -0.48 -12.00 15.85
C LEU A 25 -0.40 -13.05 14.74
N VAL A 26 0.80 -13.33 14.22
CA VAL A 26 1.01 -14.34 13.17
C VAL A 26 0.56 -15.73 13.64
N ASP A 27 0.96 -16.13 14.85
CA ASP A 27 0.58 -17.43 15.43
C ASP A 27 -0.92 -17.49 15.71
N ARG A 28 -1.51 -16.42 16.27
CA ARG A 28 -2.93 -16.38 16.62
C ARG A 28 -3.82 -16.44 15.38
N VAL A 29 -3.56 -15.61 14.37
CA VAL A 29 -4.43 -15.41 13.19
C VAL A 29 -4.15 -16.44 12.10
N PHE A 30 -2.88 -16.76 11.84
CA PHE A 30 -2.47 -17.62 10.71
C PHE A 30 -1.97 -19.01 11.14
N GLY A 31 -1.69 -19.21 12.44
CA GLY A 31 -1.29 -20.53 12.95
C GLY A 31 0.15 -20.92 12.63
N LEU A 32 0.98 -19.93 12.29
CA LEU A 32 2.37 -20.15 11.91
C LEU A 32 3.30 -19.78 13.05
N LYS A 33 4.29 -20.65 13.31
CA LYS A 33 5.34 -20.36 14.29
C LYS A 33 6.46 -19.55 13.65
N VAL A 34 6.59 -18.30 14.06
CA VAL A 34 7.65 -17.38 13.60
C VAL A 34 9.02 -17.84 14.10
N SER A 35 9.98 -17.96 13.20
CA SER A 35 11.39 -18.21 13.50
C SER A 35 12.18 -16.91 13.64
N TRP A 36 11.89 -15.91 12.80
CA TRP A 36 12.36 -14.54 12.96
C TRP A 36 11.40 -13.57 12.27
N ILE A 37 11.39 -12.33 12.74
CA ILE A 37 10.59 -11.23 12.20
C ILE A 37 11.41 -9.95 12.24
N ARG A 38 11.22 -9.03 11.28
CA ARG A 38 11.80 -7.68 11.33
C ARG A 38 10.89 -6.67 10.65
N PRO A 39 10.89 -5.40 11.07
CA PRO A 39 10.12 -4.35 10.40
C PRO A 39 10.64 -4.11 8.98
N LEU A 40 9.72 -3.80 8.08
CA LEU A 40 10.01 -3.27 6.74
C LEU A 40 9.68 -1.77 6.69
N PRO A 41 10.31 -1.00 5.79
CA PRO A 41 9.91 0.39 5.55
C PRO A 41 8.42 0.47 5.21
N SER A 42 7.70 1.36 5.88
CA SER A 42 6.28 1.57 5.68
C SER A 42 5.90 3.03 5.95
N TYR A 43 4.87 3.52 5.27
CA TYR A 43 4.38 4.89 5.40
C TYR A 43 3.22 4.96 6.40
N ASP A 44 1.97 4.86 5.94
CA ASP A 44 0.78 4.87 6.81
C ASP A 44 0.53 3.51 7.50
N ASP A 45 0.90 2.41 6.84
CA ASP A 45 0.73 1.05 7.35
C ASP A 45 1.94 0.57 8.16
N GLN A 46 1.87 -0.62 8.73
CA GLN A 46 3.01 -1.30 9.35
C GLN A 46 3.24 -2.67 8.71
N ASN A 47 4.46 -2.89 8.20
CA ASN A 47 4.84 -4.11 7.50
C ASN A 47 5.99 -4.81 8.22
N PHE A 48 5.95 -6.14 8.26
CA PHE A 48 7.04 -6.97 8.77
C PHE A 48 7.41 -8.05 7.77
N HIS A 49 8.70 -8.31 7.60
CA HIS A 49 9.17 -9.51 6.96
C HIS A 49 9.24 -10.61 8.02
N VAL A 50 8.50 -11.69 7.80
CA VAL A 50 8.34 -12.83 8.70
C VAL A 50 8.94 -14.06 8.03
N ARG A 51 9.76 -14.83 8.76
CA ARG A 51 10.07 -16.21 8.38
C ARG A 51 9.51 -17.17 9.41
N VAL A 52 8.84 -18.21 8.95
CA VAL A 52 8.23 -19.22 9.80
C VAL A 52 9.10 -20.47 9.89
N SER A 53 8.89 -21.27 10.93
CA SER A 53 9.60 -22.53 11.12
C SER A 53 9.10 -23.56 10.10
N ARG A 54 10.03 -24.16 9.34
CA ARG A 54 9.72 -25.20 8.35
C ARG A 54 8.99 -26.39 8.97
N SER A 55 7.96 -26.88 8.29
CA SER A 55 7.52 -28.26 8.44
C SER A 55 8.51 -29.17 7.68
N LYS A 56 8.77 -30.38 8.19
CA LYS A 56 9.68 -31.33 7.52
C LYS A 56 9.16 -31.65 6.11
N GLY A 57 9.93 -31.29 5.08
CA GLY A 57 9.62 -31.59 3.66
C GLY A 57 9.15 -30.41 2.80
N ALA A 58 9.08 -29.18 3.33
CA ALA A 58 8.75 -28.00 2.53
C ALA A 58 9.90 -27.59 1.57
N ALA A 59 9.54 -27.13 0.37
CA ALA A 59 10.47 -26.58 -0.61
C ALA A 59 11.12 -25.26 -0.12
N GLU A 60 12.33 -24.94 -0.60
CA GLU A 60 13.02 -23.71 -0.20
C GLU A 60 12.24 -22.45 -0.62
N GLY A 61 12.06 -21.52 0.31
CA GLY A 61 11.36 -20.24 0.08
C GLY A 61 9.87 -20.24 0.44
N ALA A 62 9.27 -21.39 0.76
CA ALA A 62 7.86 -21.51 1.16
C ALA A 62 7.55 -20.99 2.58
N ASP A 63 8.54 -20.39 3.26
CA ASP A 63 8.47 -20.06 4.68
C ASP A 63 8.62 -18.55 4.97
N GLU A 64 8.68 -17.71 3.95
CA GLU A 64 8.85 -16.26 4.10
C GLU A 64 7.60 -15.50 3.66
N TYR A 65 7.21 -14.53 4.48
CA TYR A 65 5.99 -13.76 4.32
C TYR A 65 6.21 -12.28 4.62
N VAL A 66 5.31 -11.44 4.15
CA VAL A 66 5.10 -10.07 4.59
C VAL A 66 3.80 -10.01 5.38
N LEU A 67 3.90 -9.73 6.68
CA LEU A 67 2.77 -9.36 7.50
C LEU A 67 2.47 -7.88 7.26
N LYS A 68 1.28 -7.58 6.73
CA LYS A 68 0.77 -6.22 6.55
C LYS A 68 -0.31 -5.93 7.57
N ILE A 69 -0.15 -4.82 8.27
CA ILE A 69 -1.14 -4.26 9.19
C ILE A 69 -1.53 -2.91 8.62
N THR A 70 -2.69 -2.86 7.99
CA THR A 70 -3.23 -1.63 7.38
C THR A 70 -3.58 -0.63 8.48
N ASN A 71 -3.34 0.65 8.23
CA ASN A 71 -3.72 1.75 9.14
C ASN A 71 -5.21 1.74 9.52
N SER A 72 -5.54 2.35 10.66
CA SER A 72 -6.89 2.23 11.24
C SER A 72 -8.00 2.87 10.40
N GLU A 73 -7.66 3.86 9.56
CA GLU A 73 -8.61 4.58 8.70
C GLU A 73 -8.96 3.73 7.48
N ASP A 74 -7.96 3.27 6.71
CA ASP A 74 -8.19 2.39 5.56
C ASP A 74 -8.75 1.02 5.99
N SER A 75 -8.53 0.62 7.24
CA SER A 75 -9.13 -0.60 7.82
C SER A 75 -10.65 -0.49 8.04
N GLN A 76 -11.24 0.71 7.95
CA GLN A 76 -12.70 0.89 7.93
C GLN A 76 -13.31 0.60 6.55
N GLU A 77 -12.48 0.44 5.52
CA GLU A 77 -12.88 0.19 4.13
C GLU A 77 -12.46 -1.22 3.68
N PRO A 78 -13.10 -2.30 4.18
CA PRO A 78 -12.68 -3.68 3.87
C PRO A 78 -12.72 -3.98 2.36
N ASP A 79 -13.65 -3.38 1.62
CA ASP A 79 -13.76 -3.53 0.16
C ASP A 79 -12.53 -3.01 -0.59
N LEU A 80 -11.89 -1.95 -0.09
CA LEU A 80 -10.65 -1.43 -0.66
C LEU A 80 -9.53 -2.47 -0.52
N ILE A 81 -9.41 -3.06 0.66
CA ILE A 81 -8.36 -4.03 0.98
C ILE A 81 -8.60 -5.37 0.28
N GLU A 82 -9.86 -5.78 0.16
CA GLU A 82 -10.28 -6.94 -0.63
C GLU A 82 -9.91 -6.74 -2.10
N ALA A 83 -10.32 -5.63 -2.72
CA ALA A 83 -10.02 -5.34 -4.12
C ALA A 83 -8.51 -5.34 -4.40
N GLN A 84 -7.70 -4.80 -3.48
CA GLN A 84 -6.24 -4.86 -3.55
C GLN A 84 -5.73 -6.30 -3.55
N THR A 85 -6.20 -7.11 -2.59
CA THR A 85 -5.74 -8.49 -2.42
C THR A 85 -6.16 -9.37 -3.60
N GLN A 86 -7.38 -9.18 -4.11
CA GLN A 86 -7.88 -9.87 -5.30
C GLN A 86 -7.11 -9.49 -6.56
N ALA A 87 -6.76 -8.21 -6.73
CA ALA A 87 -5.90 -7.80 -7.84
C ALA A 87 -4.52 -8.48 -7.77
N MET A 88 -3.93 -8.61 -6.57
CA MET A 88 -2.66 -9.32 -6.38
C MET A 88 -2.75 -10.80 -6.77
N MET A 89 -3.84 -11.46 -6.35
CA MET A 89 -4.12 -12.87 -6.69
C MET A 89 -4.33 -13.05 -8.19
N PHE A 90 -5.13 -12.17 -8.82
CA PHE A 90 -5.35 -12.16 -10.26
C PHE A 90 -4.04 -12.01 -11.04
N LEU A 91 -3.19 -11.06 -10.65
CA LEU A 91 -1.90 -10.84 -11.31
C LEU A 91 -0.98 -12.07 -11.18
N SER A 92 -0.97 -12.72 -10.02
CA SER A 92 -0.23 -13.97 -9.84
C SER A 92 -0.75 -15.07 -10.77
N ALA A 93 -2.07 -15.21 -10.91
CA ALA A 93 -2.68 -16.18 -11.83
C ALA A 93 -2.39 -15.89 -13.31
N GLU A 94 -2.23 -14.61 -13.68
CA GLU A 94 -1.79 -14.19 -15.03
C GLU A 94 -0.27 -14.35 -15.25
N GLY A 95 0.47 -14.87 -14.26
CA GLY A 95 1.91 -15.16 -14.37
C GLY A 95 2.83 -13.99 -13.99
N PHE A 96 2.30 -12.90 -13.42
CA PHE A 96 3.14 -11.85 -12.87
C PHE A 96 3.74 -12.29 -11.52
N PRO A 97 4.97 -11.83 -11.19
CA PRO A 97 5.57 -12.04 -9.88
C PRO A 97 4.88 -11.16 -8.83
N SER A 98 3.69 -11.59 -8.39
CA SER A 98 2.84 -10.92 -7.42
C SER A 98 2.72 -11.78 -6.16
N ALA A 99 2.70 -11.15 -4.98
CA ALA A 99 2.51 -11.86 -3.73
C ALA A 99 1.08 -12.38 -3.62
N THR A 100 0.91 -13.56 -2.99
CA THR A 100 -0.41 -14.16 -2.76
C THR A 100 -0.70 -14.24 -1.26
N PRO A 101 -1.97 -14.15 -0.85
CA PRO A 101 -2.32 -14.20 0.57
C PRO A 101 -2.19 -15.62 1.12
N HIS A 102 -1.64 -15.73 2.33
CA HIS A 102 -1.78 -16.90 3.18
C HIS A 102 -3.07 -16.77 3.98
N LEU A 103 -3.88 -17.83 3.98
CA LEU A 103 -5.18 -17.80 4.64
C LEU A 103 -5.05 -17.78 6.17
N THR A 104 -5.99 -17.12 6.83
CA THR A 104 -6.16 -17.23 8.28
C THR A 104 -6.58 -18.64 8.67
N LYS A 105 -6.53 -18.96 9.97
CA LYS A 105 -7.05 -20.24 10.50
C LYS A 105 -8.51 -20.52 10.12
N ASP A 106 -9.29 -19.46 9.92
CA ASP A 106 -10.70 -19.52 9.53
C ASP A 106 -10.91 -19.54 8.01
N GLY A 107 -9.82 -19.58 7.23
CA GLY A 107 -9.87 -19.67 5.76
C GLY A 107 -10.06 -18.33 5.03
N ASN A 108 -9.97 -17.20 5.72
CA ASN A 108 -10.13 -15.86 5.12
C ASN A 108 -8.78 -15.32 4.60
N ILE A 109 -8.81 -14.40 3.63
CA ILE A 109 -7.59 -13.77 3.08
C ILE A 109 -7.08 -12.59 3.93
N MET A 110 -7.90 -12.11 4.87
CA MET A 110 -7.61 -11.00 5.78
C MET A 110 -8.39 -11.16 7.09
N SER A 111 -7.91 -10.49 8.15
CA SER A 111 -8.57 -10.48 9.47
C SER A 111 -8.60 -9.07 10.05
N LEU A 112 -9.73 -8.68 10.66
CA LEU A 112 -9.84 -7.39 11.35
C LEU A 112 -9.51 -7.56 12.83
N GLU A 113 -8.41 -6.95 13.26
CA GLU A 113 -7.80 -7.19 14.57
C GLU A 113 -7.85 -5.93 15.43
N SER A 114 -8.15 -6.08 16.71
CA SER A 114 -8.08 -4.98 17.67
C SER A 114 -6.62 -4.65 17.99
N GLY A 115 -6.27 -3.37 18.00
CA GLY A 115 -4.97 -2.90 18.51
C GLY A 115 -5.01 -2.72 20.03
N ASP A 116 -4.17 -3.45 20.76
CA ASP A 116 -4.21 -3.48 22.23
C ASP A 116 -3.43 -2.34 22.92
N THR A 117 -2.85 -1.37 22.19
CA THR A 117 -1.81 -0.49 22.77
C THR A 117 -2.07 1.03 22.71
N GLY A 118 -3.30 1.49 22.52
CA GLY A 118 -3.58 2.94 22.58
C GLY A 118 -5.00 3.33 23.00
N PRO A 119 -5.21 4.59 23.45
CA PRO A 119 -6.55 5.10 23.72
C PRO A 119 -7.35 5.19 22.41
N GLY A 120 -8.52 4.55 22.43
CA GLY A 120 -9.42 4.42 21.29
C GLY A 120 -9.25 3.05 20.65
N ASN A 121 -10.28 2.20 20.76
CA ASN A 121 -10.39 0.83 20.22
C ASN A 121 -10.18 0.79 18.69
N LYS A 122 -8.97 1.04 18.21
CA LYS A 122 -8.63 1.01 16.80
C LYS A 122 -8.57 -0.43 16.34
N LYS A 123 -9.14 -0.66 15.17
CA LYS A 123 -9.06 -1.95 14.48
C LYS A 123 -8.19 -1.79 13.26
N TYR A 124 -7.43 -2.83 12.98
CA TYR A 124 -6.48 -2.89 11.89
C TYR A 124 -6.76 -4.12 11.04
N MET A 125 -6.83 -3.93 9.72
CA MET A 125 -6.95 -5.02 8.77
C MET A 125 -5.56 -5.66 8.59
N VAL A 126 -5.48 -6.96 8.83
CA VAL A 126 -4.25 -7.73 8.82
C VAL A 126 -4.28 -8.74 7.67
N ARG A 127 -3.18 -8.78 6.91
CA ARG A 127 -2.95 -9.75 5.82
C ARG A 127 -1.57 -10.35 5.96
N LEU A 128 -1.42 -11.62 5.62
CA LEU A 128 -0.12 -12.27 5.47
C LEU A 128 0.06 -12.62 4.00
N LEU A 129 1.11 -12.11 3.38
CA LEU A 129 1.38 -12.26 1.94
C LEU A 129 2.68 -13.03 1.74
N THR A 130 2.79 -13.86 0.70
CA THR A 130 4.07 -14.52 0.35
C THR A 130 5.16 -13.48 0.10
N TYR A 131 6.37 -13.71 0.62
CA TYR A 131 7.49 -12.83 0.35
C TYR A 131 7.97 -12.97 -1.11
N LEU A 132 8.15 -11.84 -1.80
CA LEU A 132 8.76 -11.80 -3.13
C LEU A 132 10.28 -11.60 -2.97
N PRO A 133 11.10 -12.62 -3.29
CA PRO A 133 12.54 -12.47 -3.23
C PRO A 133 13.02 -11.51 -4.31
N GLY A 134 13.92 -10.61 -3.94
CA GLY A 134 14.49 -9.66 -4.90
C GLY A 134 15.27 -8.54 -4.23
N THR A 135 15.87 -7.71 -5.07
CA THR A 135 16.55 -6.49 -4.63
C THR A 135 15.73 -5.28 -5.09
N PRO A 136 15.32 -4.37 -4.19
CA PRO A 136 14.63 -3.14 -4.59
C PRO A 136 15.46 -2.35 -5.61
N VAL A 137 14.79 -1.79 -6.63
CA VAL A 137 15.45 -1.01 -7.71
C VAL A 137 16.25 0.17 -7.13
N ALA A 138 15.80 0.76 -6.02
CA ALA A 138 16.52 1.83 -5.32
C ALA A 138 17.90 1.43 -4.77
N LYS A 139 18.21 0.12 -4.69
CA LYS A 139 19.47 -0.41 -4.15
C LYS A 139 20.43 -0.94 -5.22
N ILE A 140 20.06 -0.88 -6.49
CA ILE A 140 20.90 -1.35 -7.60
C ILE A 140 21.34 -0.17 -8.46
N ALA A 141 22.49 -0.32 -9.14
CA ALA A 141 22.86 0.60 -10.21
C ALA A 141 21.89 0.42 -11.37
N THR A 142 21.16 1.47 -11.71
CA THR A 142 20.19 1.44 -12.81
C THR A 142 20.89 1.73 -14.14
N ASN A 143 20.35 1.15 -15.21
CA ASN A 143 20.79 1.39 -16.58
C ASN A 143 19.57 1.43 -17.50
N THR A 144 19.78 1.79 -18.77
CA THR A 144 18.70 1.92 -19.76
C THR A 144 17.89 0.64 -19.92
N GLN A 145 18.51 -0.54 -19.80
CA GLN A 145 17.81 -1.82 -19.89
C GLN A 145 16.85 -2.01 -18.71
N ILE A 146 17.28 -1.72 -17.48
CA ILE A 146 16.43 -1.82 -16.29
C ILE A 146 15.20 -0.91 -16.42
N PHE A 147 15.39 0.33 -16.90
CA PHE A 147 14.25 1.24 -17.12
C PHE A 147 13.30 0.74 -18.21
N TYR A 148 13.83 0.17 -19.29
CA TYR A 148 13.01 -0.45 -20.33
C TYR A 148 12.16 -1.60 -19.79
N GLU A 149 12.76 -2.51 -19.01
CA GLU A 149 12.03 -3.63 -18.40
C GLU A 149 10.96 -3.16 -17.39
N ILE A 150 11.26 -2.13 -16.58
CA ILE A 150 10.27 -1.53 -15.67
C ILE A 150 9.09 -0.95 -16.46
N GLY A 151 9.36 -0.21 -17.53
CA GLY A 151 8.31 0.35 -18.39
C GLY A 151 7.45 -0.73 -19.05
N LYS A 152 8.10 -1.79 -19.55
CA LYS A 152 7.41 -2.95 -20.16
C LYS A 152 6.55 -3.70 -19.14
N LEU A 153 7.04 -3.89 -17.92
CA LEU A 153 6.28 -4.51 -16.83
C LEU A 153 5.08 -3.64 -16.45
N ALA A 154 5.28 -2.34 -16.25
CA ALA A 154 4.21 -1.40 -15.90
C ALA A 154 3.10 -1.38 -16.97
N ALA A 155 3.46 -1.34 -18.25
CA ALA A 155 2.49 -1.39 -19.35
C ALA A 155 1.74 -2.72 -19.40
N SER A 156 2.42 -3.84 -19.11
CA SER A 156 1.83 -5.18 -19.12
C SER A 156 0.86 -5.38 -17.94
N LEU A 157 1.20 -4.85 -16.75
CA LEU A 157 0.32 -4.81 -15.57
C LEU A 157 -0.93 -3.97 -15.84
N ASP A 158 -0.76 -2.75 -16.37
CA ASP A 158 -1.87 -1.85 -16.72
C ASP A 158 -2.83 -2.51 -17.70
N LYS A 159 -2.29 -3.17 -18.73
CA LYS A 159 -3.10 -3.91 -19.71
C LYS A 159 -3.87 -5.05 -19.07
N ALA A 160 -3.21 -5.91 -18.28
CA ALA A 160 -3.86 -7.05 -17.63
C ALA A 160 -4.98 -6.60 -16.68
N LEU A 161 -4.73 -5.59 -15.85
CA LEU A 161 -5.72 -5.07 -14.92
C LEU A 161 -6.90 -4.41 -15.64
N SER A 162 -6.64 -3.59 -16.66
CA SER A 162 -7.72 -2.89 -17.38
C SER A 162 -8.57 -3.79 -18.27
N GLU A 163 -7.98 -4.81 -18.90
CA GLU A 163 -8.72 -5.65 -19.86
C GLU A 163 -9.38 -6.87 -19.22
N LYS A 164 -8.85 -7.37 -18.10
CA LYS A 164 -9.23 -8.70 -17.58
C LYS A 164 -9.64 -8.72 -16.12
N PHE A 165 -9.16 -7.80 -15.28
CA PHE A 165 -9.52 -7.79 -13.87
C PHE A 165 -10.91 -7.19 -13.66
N HIS A 166 -11.84 -8.03 -13.22
CA HIS A 166 -13.20 -7.63 -12.90
C HIS A 166 -13.54 -8.10 -11.49
N HIS A 167 -13.85 -7.17 -10.60
CA HIS A 167 -14.23 -7.48 -9.21
C HIS A 167 -15.32 -6.53 -8.72
N PRO A 168 -16.34 -6.98 -7.97
CA PRO A 168 -17.42 -6.12 -7.47
C PRO A 168 -16.91 -4.88 -6.71
N SER A 169 -15.88 -5.06 -5.90
CA SER A 169 -15.27 -3.99 -5.08
C SER A 169 -14.22 -3.16 -5.82
N VAL A 170 -14.03 -3.33 -7.15
CA VAL A 170 -13.00 -2.56 -7.90
C VAL A 170 -13.21 -1.05 -7.79
N LYS A 171 -14.47 -0.60 -7.66
CA LYS A 171 -14.82 0.81 -7.50
C LYS A 171 -14.24 1.42 -6.23
N SER A 172 -14.01 0.61 -5.19
CA SER A 172 -13.42 1.06 -3.93
C SER A 172 -11.95 1.49 -4.10
N LEU A 173 -11.28 1.10 -5.19
CA LEU A 173 -9.95 1.61 -5.55
C LEU A 173 -9.99 3.09 -6.00
N HIS A 174 -11.14 3.62 -6.41
CA HIS A 174 -11.29 5.02 -6.82
C HIS A 174 -11.42 5.96 -5.62
N ARG A 175 -10.27 6.28 -5.01
CA ARG A 175 -10.20 7.19 -3.87
C ARG A 175 -10.13 8.64 -4.35
N GLY A 176 -11.30 9.28 -4.47
CA GLY A 176 -11.48 10.59 -5.09
C GLY A 176 -10.56 11.69 -4.57
N GLN A 177 -10.41 11.86 -3.25
CA GLN A 177 -9.57 12.89 -2.62
C GLN A 177 -8.24 12.33 -2.08
N PHE A 178 -7.79 11.18 -2.58
CA PHE A 178 -6.54 10.59 -2.13
C PHE A 178 -5.35 11.40 -2.66
N ILE A 179 -4.46 11.82 -1.76
CA ILE A 179 -3.34 12.71 -2.09
C ILE A 179 -2.35 12.12 -3.09
N TRP A 180 -2.28 10.78 -3.20
CA TRP A 180 -1.41 10.07 -4.15
C TRP A 180 -2.06 9.85 -5.52
N ASN A 181 -3.30 10.31 -5.72
CA ASN A 181 -3.91 10.36 -7.04
C ASN A 181 -3.33 11.54 -7.83
N LEU A 182 -2.72 11.28 -8.98
CA LEU A 182 -2.12 12.32 -9.83
C LEU A 182 -3.12 13.35 -10.36
N ALA A 183 -4.43 13.06 -10.33
CA ALA A 183 -5.47 14.06 -10.61
C ALA A 183 -5.60 15.13 -9.51
N ASN A 184 -5.11 14.84 -8.30
CA ASN A 184 -5.31 15.65 -7.10
C ASN A 184 -4.12 16.57 -6.77
N VAL A 185 -3.29 16.92 -7.76
CA VAL A 185 -2.22 17.93 -7.59
C VAL A 185 -2.70 19.22 -6.90
N PRO A 186 -3.92 19.75 -7.12
CA PRO A 186 -4.41 20.92 -6.40
C PRO A 186 -4.48 20.76 -4.88
N LEU A 187 -4.63 19.53 -4.36
CA LEU A 187 -4.62 19.29 -2.92
C LEU A 187 -3.29 19.65 -2.26
N LEU A 188 -2.22 19.83 -3.05
CA LEU A 188 -0.91 20.23 -2.56
C LEU A 188 -0.85 21.70 -2.13
N ASP A 189 -1.80 22.55 -2.55
CA ASP A 189 -1.85 23.96 -2.14
C ASP A 189 -1.84 24.12 -0.62
N GLN A 190 -2.60 23.26 0.07
CA GLN A 190 -2.72 23.32 1.53
C GLN A 190 -1.40 22.99 2.24
N TYR A 191 -0.41 22.40 1.55
CA TYR A 191 0.88 21.99 2.11
C TYR A 191 2.05 22.89 1.68
N ILE A 192 1.80 23.91 0.85
CA ILE A 192 2.86 24.83 0.37
C ILE A 192 3.61 25.50 1.52
N TYR A 193 2.94 25.75 2.64
CA TYR A 193 3.56 26.30 3.84
C TYR A 193 4.76 25.46 4.33
N ALA A 194 4.75 24.14 4.12
CA ALA A 194 5.81 23.24 4.56
C ALA A 194 7.15 23.50 3.84
N LEU A 195 7.13 24.19 2.69
CA LEU A 195 8.32 24.60 1.97
C LEU A 195 9.03 25.80 2.60
N GLY A 196 8.38 26.57 3.49
CA GLY A 196 9.00 27.73 4.13
C GLY A 196 9.57 28.74 3.12
N GLN A 197 10.87 29.08 3.26
CA GLN A 197 11.63 29.95 2.36
C GLN A 197 12.46 29.17 1.30
N ASN A 198 12.05 27.94 0.99
CA ASN A 198 12.76 27.12 0.02
C ASN A 198 12.72 27.74 -1.38
N LYS A 199 13.88 27.77 -2.06
CA LYS A 199 14.03 28.27 -3.44
C LYS A 199 13.11 27.61 -4.48
N TYR A 200 12.60 26.42 -4.19
CA TYR A 200 11.68 25.69 -5.07
C TYR A 200 10.21 26.07 -4.87
N ARG A 201 9.87 26.89 -3.86
CA ARG A 201 8.48 27.22 -3.53
C ARG A 201 7.73 27.82 -4.71
N GLU A 202 8.30 28.85 -5.34
CA GLU A 202 7.69 29.50 -6.50
C GLU A 202 7.46 28.53 -7.65
N VAL A 203 8.40 27.59 -7.87
CA VAL A 203 8.27 26.57 -8.92
C VAL A 203 7.11 25.62 -8.62
N VAL A 204 6.98 25.17 -7.37
CA VAL A 204 5.88 24.28 -6.96
C VAL A 204 4.53 24.99 -7.10
N GLU A 205 4.41 26.23 -6.61
CA GLU A 205 3.19 27.04 -6.76
C GLU A 205 2.82 27.21 -8.24
N GLN A 206 3.79 27.53 -9.11
CA GLN A 206 3.57 27.65 -10.55
C GLN A 206 3.11 26.34 -11.19
N VAL A 207 3.69 25.20 -10.81
CA VAL A 207 3.28 23.87 -11.34
C VAL A 207 1.83 23.57 -10.95
N ILE A 208 1.44 23.86 -9.71
CA ILE A 208 0.06 23.64 -9.26
C ILE A 208 -0.91 24.53 -10.03
N GLU A 209 -0.60 25.82 -10.19
CA GLU A 209 -1.44 26.74 -10.97
C GLU A 209 -1.55 26.34 -12.44
N GLN A 210 -0.45 25.89 -13.05
CA GLN A 210 -0.48 25.34 -14.40
C GLN A 210 -1.33 24.07 -14.49
N PHE A 211 -1.26 23.18 -13.50
CA PHE A 211 -2.09 21.99 -13.46
C PHE A 211 -3.58 22.38 -13.41
N LYS A 212 -3.95 23.31 -12.53
CA LYS A 212 -5.33 23.84 -12.43
C LYS A 212 -5.82 24.45 -13.73
N GLY A 213 -5.02 25.32 -14.35
CA GLY A 213 -5.43 26.05 -15.55
C GLY A 213 -5.39 25.23 -16.84
N LYS A 214 -4.51 24.23 -16.94
CA LYS A 214 -4.24 23.52 -18.22
C LYS A 214 -4.63 22.05 -18.22
N VAL A 215 -4.56 21.36 -17.07
CA VAL A 215 -4.78 19.92 -16.97
C VAL A 215 -6.20 19.61 -16.51
N ILE A 216 -6.68 20.24 -15.43
CA ILE A 216 -8.05 20.00 -14.90
C ILE A 216 -9.13 20.16 -15.98
N PRO A 217 -9.14 21.21 -16.83
CA PRO A 217 -10.19 21.38 -17.83
C PRO A 217 -10.21 20.28 -18.89
N LYS A 218 -9.11 19.55 -19.03
CA LYS A 218 -8.93 18.46 -20.01
C LYS A 218 -8.90 17.09 -19.34
N LEU A 219 -9.11 17.00 -18.02
CA LEU A 219 -8.86 15.76 -17.27
C LEU A 219 -9.71 14.60 -17.79
N SER A 220 -10.96 14.87 -18.18
CA SER A 220 -11.87 13.89 -18.78
C SER A 220 -11.45 13.38 -20.17
N SER A 221 -10.55 14.08 -20.86
CA SER A 221 -9.98 13.63 -22.14
C SER A 221 -8.76 12.71 -21.98
N PHE A 222 -8.19 12.62 -20.77
CA PHE A 222 -7.10 11.70 -20.48
C PHE A 222 -7.64 10.35 -20.03
N ARG A 223 -6.89 9.28 -20.31
CA ARG A 223 -7.19 7.96 -19.78
C ARG A 223 -7.03 7.99 -18.26
N ALA A 224 -8.06 7.58 -17.53
CA ALA A 224 -7.97 7.41 -16.09
C ALA A 224 -7.01 6.25 -15.77
N CYS A 225 -6.12 6.46 -14.80
CA CYS A 225 -5.31 5.38 -14.25
C CYS A 225 -6.07 4.77 -13.06
N GLU A 226 -6.81 3.71 -13.33
CA GLU A 226 -7.70 3.08 -12.34
C GLU A 226 -6.93 2.29 -11.26
N TYR A 227 -5.68 1.95 -11.55
CA TYR A 227 -4.90 0.97 -10.80
C TYR A 227 -3.54 1.47 -10.30
N PHE A 228 -3.22 2.76 -10.45
CA PHE A 228 -1.92 3.33 -10.03
C PHE A 228 -1.56 2.99 -8.57
N ILE A 229 -2.59 2.97 -7.71
CA ILE A 229 -2.47 2.72 -6.28
C ILE A 229 -2.05 1.26 -5.97
N LEU A 230 -2.39 0.29 -6.83
CA LEU A 230 -1.99 -1.11 -6.64
C LEU A 230 -0.48 -1.28 -6.72
N VAL A 231 0.19 -0.57 -7.63
CA VAL A 231 1.65 -0.73 -7.83
C VAL A 231 2.43 -0.27 -6.60
N VAL A 232 1.97 0.79 -5.92
CA VAL A 232 2.63 1.32 -4.71
C VAL A 232 2.38 0.44 -3.49
N ILE A 233 1.18 -0.16 -3.39
CA ILE A 233 0.80 -1.00 -2.25
C ILE A 233 1.38 -2.43 -2.36
N MET A 234 1.64 -2.93 -3.56
CA MET A 234 2.19 -4.27 -3.76
C MET A 234 3.70 -4.40 -3.48
N LEU A 235 4.44 -3.29 -3.32
CA LEU A 235 5.90 -3.27 -3.34
C LEU A 235 6.61 -3.13 -1.97
N ASN A 236 5.90 -3.29 -0.85
CA ASN A 236 6.53 -3.38 0.48
C ASN A 236 5.96 -4.52 1.30
#